data_AF-A0A935Y4T3-F1
#
_entry.id   AF-A0A935Y4T3-F1
#
_cell.length_a   1.000
_cell.length_b   1.000
_cell.length_c   1.000
_cell.angle_alpha   90.00
_cell.angle_beta   90.00
_cell.angle_gamma   90.00
#
_symmetry.space_group_name_H-M   'P 1'
#
loop_
_entity.id
_entity.type
_entity.pdbx_description
1 polymer ?
#
loop_
_entity_poly.entity_id
_entity_poly.type
_entity_poly.pdbx_seq_one_letter_code
_entity_poly.pdbx_strand_id
1 'polypeptide(L)'
;MGYFDGLTNAAFKTDEAGRRLFFLYGRFGKGRLLATEDDERSMRAKYKGFYKYTFFVVVPAMIAIRLFLHQSLSVQLIVAGALIVPGYAWLEVHARQYPKVDARITFAESYANSAAGHNLWTLIALTLLSAVFVLIGLFIAFKGKPEDYWIGIGCAIFFGVCGAAIGWMARLKVRQKSRQR
;
A
#
# COMPACT_ATOMS: atom_id res chain seq x y z
N MET A 1 -8.39 -13.61 5.15
CA MET A 1 -7.43 -12.64 4.60
C MET A 1 -7.95 -11.23 4.83
N GLY A 2 -7.18 -10.38 5.50
CA GLY A 2 -7.52 -8.99 5.83
C GLY A 2 -6.86 -7.96 4.91
N TYR A 3 -7.21 -6.68 5.09
CA TYR A 3 -6.68 -5.57 4.28
C TYR A 3 -5.14 -5.54 4.24
N PHE A 4 -4.48 -5.64 5.39
CA PHE A 4 -3.02 -5.61 5.44
C PHE A 4 -2.36 -6.86 4.85
N ASP A 5 -3.07 -8.00 4.75
CA ASP A 5 -2.52 -9.18 4.07
C ASP A 5 -2.39 -8.93 2.57
N GLY A 6 -3.37 -8.25 1.96
CA GLY A 6 -3.30 -7.83 0.56
C GLY A 6 -2.12 -6.88 0.30
N LEU A 7 -2.00 -5.82 1.10
CA LEU A 7 -0.86 -4.89 0.99
C LEU A 7 0.49 -5.59 1.14
N THR A 8 0.62 -6.46 2.15
CA THR A 8 1.85 -7.22 2.37
C THR A 8 2.14 -8.17 1.20
N ASN A 9 1.14 -8.86 0.64
CA ASN A 9 1.33 -9.80 -0.46
C ASN A 9 1.90 -9.16 -1.74
N ALA A 10 1.68 -7.86 -1.95
CA ALA A 10 2.22 -7.13 -3.10
C ALA A 10 3.76 -7.18 -3.21
N ALA A 11 4.45 -7.41 -2.08
CA ALA A 11 5.91 -7.44 -1.99
C ALA A 11 6.51 -8.86 -2.01
N PHE A 12 5.71 -9.91 -2.14
CA PHE A 12 6.18 -11.29 -2.15
C PHE A 12 5.79 -11.97 -3.45
N LYS A 13 6.65 -12.86 -3.96
CA LYS A 13 6.39 -13.68 -5.14
C LYS A 13 7.08 -15.03 -4.97
N THR A 14 6.47 -16.07 -5.52
CA THR A 14 7.14 -17.34 -5.78
C THR A 14 7.55 -17.37 -7.24
N ASP A 15 8.80 -17.70 -7.54
CA ASP A 15 9.28 -17.80 -8.92
C ASP A 15 9.00 -19.17 -9.55
N GLU A 16 9.38 -19.33 -10.82
CA GLU A 16 9.18 -20.56 -11.59
C GLU A 16 9.92 -21.76 -11.02
N ALA A 17 11.02 -21.53 -10.28
CA ALA A 17 11.77 -22.56 -9.59
C ALA A 17 11.19 -22.88 -8.20
N GLY A 18 10.03 -22.33 -7.84
CA GLY A 18 9.40 -22.51 -6.54
C GLY A 18 10.08 -21.73 -5.40
N ARG A 19 11.01 -20.82 -5.71
CA ARG A 19 11.73 -20.04 -4.71
C ARG A 19 10.88 -18.88 -4.22
N ARG A 20 10.94 -18.62 -2.92
CA ARG A 20 10.18 -17.58 -2.23
C ARG A 20 10.99 -16.29 -2.18
N LEU A 21 10.44 -15.22 -2.73
CA LEU A 21 11.14 -13.97 -2.94
C LEU A 21 10.41 -12.80 -2.27
N PHE A 22 11.19 -11.93 -1.62
CA PHE A 22 10.72 -10.68 -1.01
C PHE A 22 11.32 -9.45 -1.71
N PHE A 23 10.50 -8.43 -1.98
CA PHE A 23 10.85 -7.23 -2.73
C PHE A 23 10.57 -5.96 -1.90
N LEU A 24 11.52 -5.54 -1.07
CA LEU A 24 11.36 -4.37 -0.21
C LEU A 24 11.05 -3.07 -0.99
N TYR A 25 11.76 -2.84 -2.11
CA TYR A 25 11.57 -1.66 -2.97
C TYR A 25 10.66 -1.93 -4.17
N GLY A 26 9.85 -3.00 -4.13
CA GLY A 26 9.01 -3.42 -5.23
C GLY A 26 9.78 -3.57 -6.55
N ARG A 27 9.27 -2.94 -7.62
CA ARG A 27 9.85 -2.97 -8.98
C ARG A 27 11.27 -2.41 -9.06
N PHE A 28 11.62 -1.45 -8.21
CA PHE A 28 12.90 -0.74 -8.29
C PHE A 28 14.04 -1.52 -7.60
N GLY A 29 13.71 -2.57 -6.83
CA GLY A 29 14.68 -3.37 -6.10
C GLY A 29 14.88 -4.77 -6.67
N LYS A 30 16.02 -5.36 -6.31
CA LYS A 30 16.26 -6.79 -6.48
C LYS A 30 15.53 -7.58 -5.40
N GLY A 31 15.07 -8.78 -5.76
CA GLY A 31 14.45 -9.72 -4.82
C GLY A 31 15.44 -10.23 -3.78
N ARG A 32 14.92 -10.61 -2.62
CA ARG A 32 15.61 -11.30 -1.53
C ARG A 32 15.09 -12.72 -1.43
N LEU A 33 15.98 -13.71 -1.45
CA LEU A 33 15.61 -15.13 -1.37
C LEU A 33 15.35 -15.53 0.08
N LEU A 34 14.15 -16.04 0.34
CA LEU A 34 13.73 -16.59 1.63
C LEU A 34 13.88 -18.10 1.56
N ALA A 35 14.79 -18.66 2.36
CA ALA A 35 15.16 -20.07 2.29
C ALA A 35 14.03 -20.97 2.81
N THR A 36 13.38 -20.56 3.90
CA THR A 36 12.37 -21.36 4.60
C THR A 36 10.99 -20.69 4.57
N GLU A 37 9.94 -21.46 4.88
CA GLU A 37 8.59 -20.90 4.99
C GLU A 37 8.49 -20.00 6.24
N ASP A 38 9.28 -20.32 7.26
CA ASP A 38 9.38 -19.52 8.48
C ASP A 38 10.03 -18.16 8.22
N ASP A 39 11.04 -18.09 7.34
CA ASP A 39 11.61 -16.82 6.88
C ASP A 39 10.57 -15.95 6.20
N GLU A 40 9.78 -16.55 5.30
CA GLU A 40 8.69 -15.85 4.63
C GLU A 40 7.64 -15.36 5.61
N ARG A 41 7.17 -16.23 6.51
CA ARG A 41 6.17 -15.90 7.52
C ARG A 41 6.67 -14.78 8.44
N SER A 42 7.93 -14.88 8.88
CA SER A 42 8.59 -13.88 9.72
C SER A 42 8.70 -12.53 9.02
N MET A 43 9.17 -12.51 7.76
CA MET A 43 9.28 -11.27 6.99
C MET A 43 7.92 -10.65 6.68
N ARG A 44 6.91 -11.47 6.36
CA ARG A 44 5.52 -11.01 6.18
C ARG A 44 4.97 -10.37 7.45
N ALA A 45 5.20 -10.98 8.61
CA ALA A 45 4.75 -10.43 9.88
C ALA A 45 5.40 -9.06 10.17
N LYS A 46 6.70 -8.92 9.93
CA LYS A 46 7.43 -7.65 10.09
C LYS A 46 6.89 -6.58 9.14
N TYR A 47 6.73 -6.91 7.86
CA TYR A 47 6.24 -5.97 6.84
C TYR A 47 4.78 -5.55 7.10
N LYS A 48 3.93 -6.51 7.53
CA LYS A 48 2.56 -6.23 7.97
C LYS A 48 2.53 -5.36 9.22
N GLY A 49 3.43 -5.58 10.17
CA GLY A 49 3.60 -4.77 11.38
C GLY A 49 3.93 -3.32 11.03
N PHE A 50 4.84 -3.10 10.09
CA PHE A 50 5.15 -1.77 9.56
C PHE A 50 3.92 -1.08 8.97
N TYR A 51 3.14 -1.76 8.11
CA TYR A 51 1.91 -1.15 7.57
C TYR A 51 0.89 -0.81 8.66
N LYS A 52 0.70 -1.68 9.65
CA LYS A 52 -0.17 -1.39 10.80
C LYS A 52 0.33 -0.18 11.59
N TYR A 53 1.63 -0.09 11.85
CA TYR A 53 2.23 1.05 12.52
C TYR A 53 2.00 2.35 11.74
N THR A 54 2.26 2.35 10.43
CA THR A 54 2.00 3.52 9.58
C THR A 54 0.52 3.93 9.64
N PHE A 55 -0.39 2.96 9.53
CA PHE A 55 -1.83 3.26 9.47
C PHE A 55 -2.44 3.66 10.81
N PHE A 56 -2.04 3.04 11.92
CA PHE A 56 -2.65 3.27 13.24
C PHE A 56 -1.88 4.25 14.12
N VAL A 57 -0.62 4.57 13.79
CA VAL A 57 0.20 5.52 14.56
C VAL A 57 0.49 6.76 13.74
N VAL A 58 1.11 6.61 12.56
CA VAL A 58 1.60 7.75 11.78
C VAL A 58 0.43 8.59 11.22
N VAL A 59 -0.56 7.94 10.60
CA VAL A 59 -1.71 8.66 10.02
C VAL A 59 -2.52 9.41 11.09
N PRO A 60 -2.92 8.79 12.22
CA PRO A 60 -3.61 9.52 13.29
C PRO A 60 -2.77 10.65 13.90
N ALA A 61 -1.45 10.45 14.07
CA ALA A 61 -0.57 11.51 14.55
C ALA A 61 -0.56 12.72 13.60
N MET A 62 -0.51 12.50 12.28
CA MET A 62 -0.60 13.59 11.30
C MET A 62 -1.93 14.33 11.39
N ILE A 63 -3.04 13.60 11.50
CA ILE A 63 -4.38 14.20 11.66
C ILE A 63 -4.45 15.03 12.94
N ALA A 64 -3.96 14.49 14.06
CA ALA A 64 -3.95 15.17 15.35
C ALA A 64 -3.10 16.45 15.31
N ILE A 65 -1.91 16.41 14.71
CA ILE A 65 -1.05 17.59 14.54
C ILE A 65 -1.76 18.68 13.73
N ARG A 66 -2.51 18.30 12.68
CA ARG A 66 -3.26 19.27 11.88
C ARG A 66 -4.43 19.87 12.65
N LEU A 67 -5.20 19.04 13.35
CA LEU A 67 -6.46 19.46 14.00
C LEU A 67 -6.23 20.20 15.33
N PHE A 68 -5.23 19.78 16.12
CA PHE A 68 -5.03 20.31 17.48
C PHE A 68 -3.87 21.29 17.59
N LEU A 69 -2.83 21.14 16.76
CA LEU A 69 -1.63 21.99 16.84
C LEU A 69 -1.56 23.02 15.72
N HIS A 70 -2.50 22.99 14.76
CA HIS A 70 -2.59 23.89 13.60
C HIS A 70 -1.27 24.08 12.84
N GLN A 71 -0.40 23.05 12.87
CA GLN A 71 0.93 23.15 12.28
C GLN A 71 0.88 23.16 10.75
N SER A 72 1.94 23.75 10.17
CA SER A 72 2.14 23.77 8.72
C SER A 72 2.34 22.36 8.15
N LEU A 73 2.11 22.21 6.85
CA LEU A 73 2.31 20.94 6.14
C LEU A 73 3.76 20.45 6.26
N SER A 74 4.74 21.37 6.22
CA SER A 74 6.16 21.02 6.33
C SER A 74 6.49 20.32 7.65
N VAL A 75 5.93 20.79 8.77
CA VAL A 75 6.10 20.13 10.07
C VAL A 75 5.49 18.73 10.07
N GLN A 76 4.31 18.56 9.47
CA GLN A 76 3.68 17.24 9.36
C GLN A 76 4.51 16.27 8.52
N LEU A 77 5.10 16.73 7.41
CA LEU A 77 5.97 15.90 6.58
C LEU A 77 7.26 15.51 7.30
N ILE A 78 7.85 16.42 8.09
CA ILE A 78 9.02 16.13 8.92
C ILE A 78 8.69 15.06 9.94
N VAL A 79 7.56 15.19 10.67
CA VAL A 79 7.14 14.20 11.66
C VAL A 79 6.83 12.86 10.99
N ALA A 80 6.10 12.85 9.88
CA ALA A 80 5.81 11.63 9.13
C ALA A 80 7.10 10.94 8.66
N GLY A 81 8.06 11.69 8.12
CA GLY A 81 9.38 11.19 7.74
C GLY A 81 10.13 10.62 8.93
N ALA A 82 10.17 11.32 10.06
CA ALA A 82 10.83 10.89 11.29
C ALA A 82 10.22 9.60 11.86
N LEU A 83 8.93 9.33 11.64
CA LEU A 83 8.27 8.10 12.09
C LEU A 83 8.40 6.95 11.08
N ILE A 84 8.32 7.24 9.77
CA ILE A 84 8.34 6.21 8.72
C ILE A 84 9.75 5.73 8.39
N VAL A 85 10.71 6.66 8.28
CA VAL A 85 12.08 6.33 7.82
C VAL A 85 12.77 5.32 8.74
N PRO A 86 12.71 5.45 10.08
CA PRO A 86 13.30 4.43 10.97
C PRO A 86 12.63 3.07 10.84
N GLY A 87 11.30 3.02 10.68
CA GLY A 87 10.56 1.77 10.45
C GLY A 87 10.97 1.08 9.14
N TYR A 88 11.18 1.87 8.09
CA TYR A 88 11.66 1.35 6.81
C TYR A 88 13.12 0.89 6.89
N ALA A 89 14.00 1.65 7.55
CA ALA A 89 15.39 1.26 7.79
C ALA A 89 15.47 -0.04 8.62
N TRP A 90 14.60 -0.19 9.62
CA TRP A 90 14.47 -1.42 10.41
C TRP A 90 14.08 -2.62 9.53
N LEU A 91 13.12 -2.45 8.61
CA LEU A 91 12.78 -3.50 7.64
C LEU A 91 13.96 -3.85 6.74
N GLU A 92 14.70 -2.84 6.27
CA GLU A 92 15.87 -3.05 5.43
C GLU A 92 16.96 -3.86 6.15
N VAL A 93 17.26 -3.53 7.41
CA VAL A 93 18.21 -4.28 8.24
C VAL A 93 17.80 -5.74 8.35
N HIS A 94 16.53 -6.03 8.59
CA HIS A 94 16.02 -7.40 8.66
C HIS A 94 16.01 -8.10 7.30
N ALA A 95 15.88 -7.37 6.20
CA ALA A 95 15.93 -7.93 4.85
C ALA A 95 17.36 -8.22 4.38
N ARG A 96 18.38 -7.60 4.99
CA ARG A 96 19.79 -7.74 4.58
C ARG A 96 20.36 -9.14 4.84
N GLN A 97 19.84 -9.87 5.82
CA GLN A 97 20.26 -11.25 6.12
C GLN A 97 19.96 -12.24 4.99
N TYR A 98 19.06 -11.89 4.08
CA TYR A 98 18.67 -12.73 2.94
C TYR A 98 19.49 -12.39 1.69
N PRO A 99 19.98 -13.37 0.93
CA PRO A 99 20.76 -13.10 -0.27
C PRO A 99 19.93 -12.38 -1.33
N LYS A 100 20.55 -11.43 -2.04
CA LYS A 100 19.93 -10.78 -3.20
C LYS A 100 19.95 -11.74 -4.38
N VAL A 101 18.86 -11.79 -5.12
CA VAL A 101 18.77 -12.49 -6.40
C VAL A 101 18.41 -11.50 -7.50
N ASP A 102 18.87 -11.74 -8.72
CA ASP A 102 18.56 -10.88 -9.86
C ASP A 102 17.16 -11.13 -10.44
N ALA A 103 16.19 -11.29 -9.55
CA ALA A 103 14.77 -11.31 -9.88
C ALA A 103 14.17 -9.93 -9.61
N ARG A 104 13.15 -9.57 -10.40
CA ARG A 104 12.34 -8.35 -10.22
C ARG A 104 10.86 -8.71 -10.21
N ILE A 105 10.07 -7.91 -9.50
CA ILE A 105 8.61 -7.99 -9.53
C ILE A 105 8.06 -6.91 -10.45
N THR A 106 7.15 -7.28 -11.34
CA THR A 106 6.45 -6.33 -12.21
C THR A 106 5.25 -5.70 -11.50
N PHE A 107 4.73 -4.60 -12.02
CA PHE A 107 3.50 -4.01 -11.48
C PHE A 107 2.32 -4.99 -11.59
N ALA A 108 2.19 -5.68 -12.73
CA ALA A 108 1.12 -6.64 -12.94
C ALA A 108 1.15 -7.77 -11.90
N GLU A 109 2.34 -8.31 -11.60
CA GLU A 109 2.52 -9.33 -10.56
C GLU A 109 2.23 -8.78 -9.17
N SER A 110 2.75 -7.60 -8.84
CA SER A 110 2.52 -6.98 -7.54
C SER A 110 1.03 -6.72 -7.28
N TYR A 111 0.30 -6.20 -8.27
CA TYR A 111 -1.15 -6.01 -8.19
C TYR A 111 -1.92 -7.34 -8.15
N ALA A 112 -1.49 -8.36 -8.91
CA ALA A 112 -2.11 -9.68 -8.87
C ALA A 112 -1.93 -10.35 -7.50
N ASN A 113 -0.74 -10.24 -6.91
CA ASN A 113 -0.43 -10.79 -5.58
C ASN A 113 -1.20 -10.03 -4.48
N SER A 114 -1.29 -8.71 -4.60
CA SER A 114 -2.12 -7.89 -3.71
C SER A 114 -3.60 -8.26 -3.81
N ALA A 115 -4.14 -8.37 -5.03
CA ALA A 115 -5.52 -8.77 -5.28
C ALA A 115 -5.83 -10.17 -4.71
N ALA A 116 -4.89 -11.12 -4.80
CA ALA A 116 -5.02 -12.44 -4.19
C ALA A 116 -5.18 -12.33 -2.66
N GLY A 117 -4.44 -11.42 -2.01
CA GLY A 117 -4.49 -11.20 -0.56
C GLY A 117 -5.69 -10.39 -0.02
N HIS A 118 -6.45 -9.68 -0.86
CA HIS A 118 -7.66 -8.97 -0.43
C HIS A 118 -8.93 -9.82 -0.58
N ASN A 119 -9.94 -9.62 0.28
CA ASN A 119 -11.28 -10.13 -0.04
C ASN A 119 -11.91 -9.31 -1.19
N LEU A 120 -12.66 -9.95 -2.09
CA LEU A 120 -13.33 -9.26 -3.21
C LEU A 120 -14.26 -8.14 -2.69
N TRP A 121 -15.00 -8.41 -1.63
CA TRP A 121 -15.88 -7.42 -1.00
C TRP A 121 -15.12 -6.21 -0.46
N THR A 122 -13.92 -6.43 0.09
CA THR A 122 -13.06 -5.33 0.53
C THR A 122 -12.62 -4.47 -0.65
N LEU A 123 -12.24 -5.08 -1.78
CA LEU A 123 -11.86 -4.33 -2.98
C LEU A 123 -13.04 -3.51 -3.52
N ILE A 124 -14.23 -4.11 -3.62
CA ILE A 124 -15.45 -3.41 -4.06
C ILE A 124 -15.77 -2.23 -3.12
N ALA A 125 -15.77 -2.47 -1.80
CA ALA A 125 -16.05 -1.42 -0.81
C ALA A 125 -15.06 -0.27 -0.90
N LEU A 126 -13.75 -0.55 -1.06
CA LEU A 126 -12.72 0.47 -1.21
C LEU A 126 -12.83 1.23 -2.54
N THR A 127 -13.22 0.56 -3.64
CA THR A 127 -13.48 1.22 -4.92
C THR A 127 -14.66 2.19 -4.80
N LEU A 128 -15.77 1.76 -4.18
CA LEU A 128 -16.94 2.62 -3.95
C LEU A 128 -16.60 3.80 -3.04
N LEU A 129 -15.88 3.55 -1.94
CA LEU A 129 -15.43 4.59 -1.03
C LEU A 129 -14.53 5.61 -1.77
N SER A 130 -13.63 5.14 -2.62
CA SER A 130 -12.78 6.02 -3.44
C SER A 130 -13.62 6.88 -4.38
N ALA A 131 -14.66 6.32 -5.02
CA ALA A 131 -15.57 7.08 -5.87
C ALA A 131 -16.33 8.17 -5.09
N VAL A 132 -16.78 7.87 -3.86
CA VAL A 132 -17.39 8.86 -2.96
C VAL A 132 -16.41 10.01 -2.67
N PHE A 133 -15.15 9.72 -2.33
CA PHE A 133 -14.16 10.76 -2.10
C PHE A 133 -13.83 11.59 -3.34
N VAL A 134 -13.87 11.00 -4.54
CA VAL A 134 -13.76 11.76 -5.79
C VAL A 134 -14.90 12.77 -5.91
N LEU A 135 -16.14 12.34 -5.67
CA LEU A 135 -17.30 13.24 -5.71
C LEU A 135 -17.21 14.35 -4.66
N ILE A 136 -16.74 14.04 -3.45
CA ILE A 136 -16.49 15.04 -2.40
C ILE A 136 -15.40 16.03 -2.84
N GLY A 137 -14.30 15.55 -3.42
CA GLY A 137 -13.23 16.41 -3.94
C GLY A 137 -13.71 17.36 -5.03
N LEU A 138 -14.51 16.85 -5.97
CA LEU A 138 -15.13 17.67 -7.03
C LEU A 138 -16.13 18.68 -6.44
N PHE A 139 -16.92 18.27 -5.45
CA PHE A 139 -17.83 19.18 -4.74
C PHE A 139 -17.06 20.32 -4.06
N ILE A 140 -15.97 20.02 -3.34
CA ILE A 140 -15.10 21.02 -2.72
C ILE A 140 -14.53 21.96 -3.80
N ALA A 141 -14.06 21.42 -4.92
CA ALA A 141 -13.48 22.24 -5.98
C ALA A 141 -14.50 23.21 -6.62
N PHE A 142 -15.73 22.75 -6.89
CA PHE A 142 -16.70 23.56 -7.66
C PHE A 142 -17.73 24.30 -6.81
N LYS A 143 -17.93 23.91 -5.54
CA LYS A 143 -18.92 24.49 -4.63
C LYS A 143 -18.32 25.01 -3.32
N GLY A 144 -17.05 24.69 -3.04
CA GLY A 144 -16.33 25.19 -1.88
C GLY A 144 -15.83 26.63 -2.07
N LYS A 145 -15.02 27.08 -1.11
CA LYS A 145 -14.37 28.39 -1.18
C LYS A 145 -13.27 28.38 -2.25
N PRO A 146 -12.94 29.54 -2.85
CA PRO A 146 -11.87 29.62 -3.85
C PRO A 146 -10.51 29.09 -3.35
N GLU A 147 -10.19 29.30 -2.07
CA GLU A 147 -8.97 28.80 -1.43
C GLU A 147 -8.89 27.26 -1.36
N ASP A 148 -10.03 26.57 -1.39
CA ASP A 148 -10.10 25.11 -1.28
C ASP A 148 -10.08 24.41 -2.65
N TYR A 149 -10.09 25.16 -3.76
CA TYR A 149 -10.16 24.62 -5.11
C TYR A 149 -9.10 23.55 -5.37
N TRP A 150 -7.84 23.88 -5.09
CA TRP A 150 -6.71 22.96 -5.31
C TRP A 150 -6.72 21.76 -4.37
N ILE A 151 -7.27 21.92 -3.16
CA ILE A 151 -7.47 20.80 -2.23
C ILE A 151 -8.51 19.83 -2.80
N GLY A 152 -9.62 20.35 -3.32
CA GLY A 152 -10.66 19.57 -3.97
C GLY A 152 -10.14 18.79 -5.18
N ILE A 153 -9.41 19.46 -6.08
CA ILE A 153 -8.78 18.82 -7.25
C ILE A 153 -7.76 17.76 -6.83
N GLY A 154 -6.89 18.07 -5.86
CA GLY A 154 -5.90 17.13 -5.33
C GLY A 154 -6.56 15.88 -4.74
N CYS A 155 -7.64 16.06 -3.96
CA CYS A 155 -8.46 14.98 -3.42
C CYS A 155 -9.06 14.11 -4.54
N ALA A 156 -9.70 14.72 -5.52
CA ALA A 156 -10.34 14.00 -6.63
C ALA A 156 -9.32 13.20 -7.46
N ILE A 157 -8.16 13.77 -7.77
CA ILE A 157 -7.10 13.06 -8.51
C ILE A 157 -6.54 11.90 -7.67
N PHE A 158 -6.18 12.16 -6.41
CA PHE A 158 -5.60 11.15 -5.54
C PHE A 158 -6.52 9.93 -5.38
N PHE A 159 -7.78 10.16 -4.98
CA PHE A 159 -8.74 9.08 -4.81
C PHE A 159 -9.19 8.46 -6.13
N GLY A 160 -9.17 9.22 -7.24
CA GLY A 160 -9.41 8.68 -8.57
C GLY A 160 -8.35 7.65 -8.98
N VAL A 161 -7.08 7.97 -8.80
CA VAL A 161 -5.96 7.05 -9.07
C VAL A 161 -6.02 5.84 -8.14
N CYS A 162 -6.27 6.02 -6.84
CA CYS A 162 -6.44 4.91 -5.90
C CYS A 162 -7.61 4.01 -6.29
N GLY A 163 -8.77 4.59 -6.62
CA GLY A 163 -9.96 3.88 -7.04
C GLY A 163 -9.73 3.06 -8.32
N ALA A 164 -9.03 3.63 -9.30
CA ALA A 164 -8.65 2.93 -10.52
C ALA A 164 -7.72 1.73 -10.25
N ALA A 165 -6.70 1.91 -9.40
CA ALA A 165 -5.79 0.83 -9.01
C ALA A 165 -6.52 -0.30 -8.26
N ILE A 166 -7.42 0.04 -7.33
CA ILE A 166 -8.21 -0.93 -6.57
C ILE A 166 -9.23 -1.64 -7.46
N GLY A 167 -9.88 -0.91 -8.36
CA GLY A 167 -10.80 -1.48 -9.36
C GLY A 167 -10.09 -2.44 -10.31
N TRP A 168 -8.87 -2.12 -10.72
CA TRP A 168 -8.02 -3.03 -11.50
C TRP A 168 -7.71 -4.32 -10.71
N MET A 169 -7.35 -4.22 -9.43
CA MET A 169 -7.16 -5.39 -8.56
C MET A 169 -8.43 -6.23 -8.43
N ALA A 170 -9.60 -5.61 -8.28
CA ALA A 170 -10.89 -6.32 -8.21
C ALA A 170 -11.14 -7.11 -9.50
N ARG A 171 -10.89 -6.50 -10.67
CA ARG A 171 -11.01 -7.16 -11.97
C ARG A 171 -10.06 -8.35 -12.11
N LEU A 172 -8.81 -8.21 -11.68
CA LEU A 172 -7.84 -9.31 -11.68
C LEU A 172 -8.32 -10.46 -10.80
N LYS A 173 -8.84 -10.17 -9.60
CA LYS A 173 -9.33 -11.19 -8.67
C LYS A 173 -10.52 -11.98 -9.24
N VAL A 174 -11.47 -11.31 -9.90
CA VAL A 174 -12.61 -11.97 -10.55
C VAL A 174 -12.13 -12.90 -11.68
N ARG A 175 -11.19 -12.44 -12.51
CA ARG A 175 -10.60 -13.25 -13.59
C ARG A 175 -9.84 -14.48 -13.07
N GLN A 176 -9.15 -14.36 -11.94
CA GLN A 176 -8.48 -15.49 -11.30
C GLN A 176 -9.50 -16.53 -10.83
N LYS A 177 -10.59 -16.08 -10.18
CA LYS A 177 -11.64 -16.97 -9.68
C LYS A 177 -12.39 -17.70 -10.81
N SER A 178 -12.57 -17.07 -11.97
CA SER A 178 -13.21 -17.71 -13.13
C SER A 178 -12.33 -18.73 -13.85
N ARG A 179 -11.00 -18.64 -13.72
CA ARG A 179 -10.05 -19.62 -14.30
C ARG A 179 -9.87 -20.88 -13.45
N GLN A 180 -10.29 -20.84 -12.19
CA GLN A 180 -10.19 -21.95 -11.24
C GLN A 180 -11.48 -22.79 -11.15
N ARG A 181 -12.51 -22.40 -11.89
CA ARG A 181 -13.78 -23.13 -12.04
C ARG A 181 -13.81 -23.76 -13.42
#